data_AF-A0AAJ2KXP2-F1
#
_entry.id   AF-A0AAJ2KXP2-F1
#
_cell.length_a   1.000
_cell.length_b   1.000
_cell.length_c   1.000
_cell.angle_alpha   90.00
_cell.angle_beta   90.00
_cell.angle_gamma   90.00
#
_symmetry.space_group_name_H-M   'P 1'
#
loop_
_entity.id
_entity.type
_entity.pdbx_description
1 polymer ?
#
loop_
_entity_poly.entity_id
_entity_poly.type
_entity_poly.pdbx_seq_one_letter_code
_entity_poly.pdbx_strand_id
1 'polypeptide(L)'
;MSAPITTFKTNAKECSVHEVVLGCDKLWAMGQEEAIRRLSKKRSSASSKYELISDFGARAARIAAAYASFYLEQSEDGKPELKGRFYWMGLAAFASKQVKCGLDFIPNDPYLALTPPIVQPPLRIGKNALGKGNFWLFQDIFVWHWFYSKYKDQFDECAPERNARSCEGQIKTNIDSLPWADDALSILGNLHVTDEIKSGFKAIKESETLPIGEARRRKQFDSLMAIADHEQRKILQPLIYKDVPFRATLKMQAGFEWAPFVPVRVAAFSTACDVKEPEHRVQMSEGDLYDENDRMKFISSIAQQYHYLMGAQESYMEREIRTISTWANAQ
;
A
#
# COMPACT_ATOMS: atom_id res chain seq x y z
N MET A 1 10.63 -20.86 -13.15
CA MET A 1 10.92 -19.41 -13.27
C MET A 1 9.82 -18.79 -14.11
N SER A 2 9.11 -17.77 -13.59
CA SER A 2 8.13 -17.04 -14.39
C SER A 2 8.85 -16.16 -15.41
N ALA A 3 8.36 -16.08 -16.64
CA ALA A 3 8.92 -15.18 -17.64
C ALA A 3 8.89 -13.74 -17.09
N PRO A 4 9.98 -12.97 -17.22
CA PRO A 4 10.00 -11.58 -16.79
C PRO A 4 9.00 -10.78 -17.65
N ILE A 5 8.30 -9.82 -17.03
CA ILE A 5 7.35 -8.95 -17.73
C ILE A 5 8.13 -7.90 -18.55
N THR A 6 9.35 -7.53 -18.12
CA THR A 6 10.28 -6.68 -18.87
C THR A 6 11.63 -7.36 -19.09
N THR A 7 12.15 -7.30 -20.32
CA THR A 7 13.51 -7.76 -20.64
C THR A 7 14.38 -6.55 -20.97
N PHE A 8 15.44 -6.32 -20.20
CA PHE A 8 16.45 -5.33 -20.56
C PHE A 8 17.47 -5.95 -21.51
N LYS A 9 17.75 -5.29 -22.64
CA LYS A 9 18.87 -5.68 -23.51
C LYS A 9 20.17 -5.23 -22.86
N THR A 10 20.83 -6.15 -22.18
CA THR A 10 22.11 -5.92 -21.46
C THR A 10 23.34 -6.33 -22.27
N ASN A 11 23.13 -7.01 -23.41
CA ASN A 11 24.21 -7.46 -24.28
C ASN A 11 23.81 -7.37 -25.75
N ALA A 12 24.78 -7.09 -26.62
CA ALA A 12 24.62 -7.07 -28.07
C ALA A 12 24.91 -8.44 -28.71
N LYS A 13 25.66 -9.32 -28.04
CA LYS A 13 26.09 -10.62 -28.57
C LYS A 13 25.49 -11.77 -27.76
N GLU A 14 24.79 -12.68 -28.43
CA GLU A 14 24.26 -13.91 -27.82
C GLU A 14 25.37 -14.77 -27.22
N CYS A 15 25.06 -15.45 -26.11
CA CYS A 15 25.99 -16.32 -25.38
C CYS A 15 27.30 -15.64 -24.92
N SER A 16 27.26 -14.32 -24.64
CA SER A 16 28.39 -13.61 -24.06
C SER A 16 28.05 -13.04 -22.68
N VAL A 17 29.08 -12.95 -21.83
CA VAL A 17 28.98 -12.38 -20.48
C VAL A 17 29.60 -11.00 -20.52
N HIS A 18 28.87 -10.01 -20.01
CA HIS A 18 29.32 -8.62 -19.90
C HIS A 18 28.81 -8.06 -18.59
N GLU A 19 29.67 -7.35 -17.86
CA GLU A 19 29.26 -6.56 -16.71
C GLU A 19 28.58 -5.28 -17.20
N VAL A 20 27.33 -5.10 -16.81
CA VAL A 20 26.57 -3.88 -17.10
C VAL A 20 26.14 -3.25 -15.79
N VAL A 21 26.36 -1.94 -15.66
CA VAL A 21 25.78 -1.14 -14.60
C VAL A 21 24.38 -0.70 -15.05
N LEU A 22 23.36 -1.05 -14.27
CA LEU A 22 22.00 -0.59 -14.52
C LEU A 22 21.81 0.80 -13.90
N GLY A 23 21.31 1.74 -14.71
CA GLY A 23 20.93 3.07 -14.24
C GLY A 23 19.66 3.05 -13.37
N CYS A 24 19.41 4.15 -12.66
CA CYS A 24 18.26 4.31 -11.77
C CYS A 24 16.93 4.08 -12.48
N ASP A 25 16.81 4.52 -13.74
CA ASP A 25 15.66 4.30 -14.62
C ASP A 25 15.24 2.82 -14.70
N LYS A 26 16.22 1.92 -14.93
CA LYS A 26 15.99 0.48 -15.03
C LYS A 26 15.68 -0.13 -13.66
N LEU A 27 16.35 0.31 -12.60
CA LEU A 27 16.11 -0.17 -11.25
C LEU A 27 14.71 0.21 -10.75
N TRP A 28 14.24 1.43 -11.04
CA TRP A 28 12.87 1.85 -10.76
C TRP A 28 11.84 1.09 -11.59
N ALA A 29 12.13 0.84 -12.88
CA ALA A 29 11.29 0.00 -13.72
C ALA A 29 11.11 -1.42 -13.15
N MET A 30 12.17 -2.02 -12.60
CA MET A 30 12.09 -3.33 -11.95
C MET A 30 11.19 -3.29 -10.70
N GLY A 31 11.30 -2.24 -9.88
CA GLY A 31 10.43 -2.08 -8.71
C GLY A 31 8.97 -1.88 -9.09
N GLN A 32 8.70 -1.10 -10.13
CA GLN A 32 7.36 -0.88 -10.66
C GLN A 32 6.77 -2.17 -11.24
N GLU A 33 7.57 -2.95 -11.96
CA GLU A 33 7.17 -4.26 -12.46
C GLU A 33 6.81 -5.21 -11.32
N GLU A 34 7.61 -5.23 -10.26
CA GLU A 34 7.32 -6.06 -9.10
C GLU A 34 6.00 -5.65 -8.43
N ALA A 35 5.73 -4.35 -8.29
CA ALA A 35 4.45 -3.86 -7.74
C ALA A 35 3.26 -4.36 -8.59
N ILE A 36 3.35 -4.26 -9.91
CA ILE A 36 2.31 -4.75 -10.82
C ILE A 36 2.17 -6.27 -10.71
N ARG A 37 3.29 -7.01 -10.66
CA ARG A 37 3.32 -8.47 -10.56
C ARG A 37 2.64 -8.97 -9.29
N ARG A 38 2.84 -8.30 -8.14
CA ARG A 38 2.21 -8.67 -6.85
C ARG A 38 0.69 -8.65 -6.91
N LEU A 39 0.12 -7.78 -7.73
CA LEU A 39 -1.33 -7.62 -7.90
C LEU A 39 -1.89 -8.33 -9.13
N SER A 40 -1.06 -9.15 -9.77
CA SER A 40 -1.40 -9.87 -10.99
C SER A 40 -1.40 -11.39 -10.77
N LYS A 41 -2.10 -12.11 -11.65
CA LYS A 41 -2.07 -13.57 -11.74
C LYS A 41 -1.76 -14.00 -13.16
N LYS A 42 -1.27 -15.22 -13.34
CA LYS A 42 -1.13 -15.78 -14.69
C LYS A 42 -2.53 -15.99 -15.28
N ARG A 43 -2.71 -15.62 -16.55
CA ARG A 43 -3.98 -15.81 -17.27
C ARG A 43 -4.37 -17.30 -17.37
N SER A 44 -3.38 -18.18 -17.46
CA SER A 44 -3.55 -19.63 -17.32
C SER A 44 -2.23 -20.27 -16.88
N SER A 45 -2.26 -21.52 -16.43
CA SER A 45 -1.06 -22.28 -16.03
C SER A 45 -0.03 -22.41 -17.18
N ALA A 46 -0.51 -22.45 -18.43
CA ALA A 46 0.30 -22.55 -19.64
C ALA A 46 0.72 -21.18 -20.23
N SER A 47 0.16 -20.07 -19.76
CA SER A 47 0.47 -18.74 -20.31
C SER A 47 1.66 -18.10 -19.60
N SER A 48 2.50 -17.41 -20.38
CA SER A 48 3.48 -16.46 -19.86
C SER A 48 2.87 -15.09 -19.55
N LYS A 49 1.60 -14.85 -19.93
CA LYS A 49 0.93 -13.55 -19.74
C LYS A 49 0.30 -13.45 -18.36
N TYR A 50 0.48 -12.28 -17.76
CA TYR A 50 -0.13 -11.89 -16.49
C TYR A 50 -1.30 -10.95 -16.73
N GLU A 51 -2.29 -11.02 -15.86
CA GLU A 51 -3.43 -10.10 -15.81
C GLU A 51 -3.60 -9.59 -14.38
N LEU A 52 -4.00 -8.32 -14.27
CA LEU A 52 -4.33 -7.73 -12.98
C LEU A 52 -5.55 -8.43 -12.39
N ILE A 53 -5.54 -8.72 -11.08
CA ILE A 53 -6.70 -9.29 -10.40
C ILE A 53 -7.86 -8.30 -10.49
N SER A 54 -9.00 -8.74 -11.01
CA SER A 54 -10.15 -7.87 -11.22
C SER A 54 -10.84 -7.47 -9.91
N ASP A 55 -10.91 -8.37 -8.93
CA ASP A 55 -11.57 -8.12 -7.66
C ASP A 55 -10.74 -7.18 -6.77
N PHE A 56 -11.38 -6.11 -6.30
CA PHE A 56 -10.69 -5.06 -5.53
C PHE A 56 -10.35 -5.56 -4.11
N GLY A 57 -11.21 -6.37 -3.50
CA GLY A 57 -10.98 -6.95 -2.17
C GLY A 57 -9.80 -7.91 -2.19
N ALA A 58 -9.71 -8.77 -3.21
CA ALA A 58 -8.57 -9.64 -3.45
C ALA A 58 -7.27 -8.85 -3.67
N ARG A 59 -7.30 -7.75 -4.45
CA ARG A 59 -6.14 -6.85 -4.56
C ARG A 59 -5.75 -6.24 -3.21
N ALA A 60 -6.71 -5.75 -2.43
CA ALA A 60 -6.45 -5.19 -1.11
C ALA A 60 -5.87 -6.21 -0.12
N ALA A 61 -6.30 -7.48 -0.23
CA ALA A 61 -5.72 -8.60 0.52
C ALA A 61 -4.25 -8.84 0.15
N ARG A 62 -3.92 -8.83 -1.16
CA ARG A 62 -2.54 -8.99 -1.62
C ARG A 62 -1.63 -7.82 -1.25
N ILE A 63 -2.17 -6.60 -1.27
CA ILE A 63 -1.46 -5.39 -0.81
C ILE A 63 -1.15 -5.51 0.68
N ALA A 64 -2.15 -5.87 1.49
CA ALA A 64 -1.97 -6.09 2.92
C ALA A 64 -0.90 -7.17 3.19
N ALA A 65 -0.93 -8.26 2.45
CA ALA A 65 0.06 -9.33 2.55
C ALA A 65 1.48 -8.86 2.18
N ALA A 66 1.63 -8.08 1.10
CA ALA A 66 2.92 -7.54 0.70
C ALA A 66 3.51 -6.63 1.78
N TYR A 67 2.71 -5.74 2.36
CA TYR A 67 3.13 -4.89 3.48
C TYR A 67 3.51 -5.70 4.72
N ALA A 68 2.69 -6.70 5.09
CA ALA A 68 3.01 -7.61 6.18
C ALA A 68 4.33 -8.37 5.95
N SER A 69 4.57 -8.87 4.74
CA SER A 69 5.82 -9.53 4.38
C SER A 69 7.03 -8.59 4.47
N PHE A 70 6.90 -7.32 4.13
CA PHE A 70 7.97 -6.33 4.32
C PHE A 70 8.29 -6.09 5.79
N TYR A 71 7.27 -5.89 6.63
CA TYR A 71 7.47 -5.72 8.07
C TYR A 71 8.20 -6.93 8.68
N LEU A 72 7.79 -8.14 8.28
CA LEU A 72 8.34 -9.41 8.77
C LEU A 72 9.65 -9.83 8.08
N GLU A 73 10.12 -9.08 7.07
CA GLU A 73 11.30 -9.43 6.26
C GLU A 73 11.20 -10.84 5.62
N GLN A 74 10.01 -11.20 5.14
CA GLN A 74 9.70 -12.52 4.54
C GLN A 74 9.82 -12.56 3.00
N SER A 75 10.24 -11.46 2.37
CA SER A 75 10.53 -11.43 0.93
C SER A 75 11.82 -12.17 0.58
N GLU A 76 12.05 -12.44 -0.70
CA GLU A 76 13.22 -13.16 -1.23
C GLU A 76 14.57 -12.59 -0.73
N ASP A 77 14.71 -11.26 -0.65
CA ASP A 77 15.90 -10.58 -0.12
C ASP A 77 15.65 -9.94 1.27
N GLY A 78 14.67 -10.48 2.01
CA GLY A 78 14.38 -10.03 3.36
C GLY A 78 15.56 -10.28 4.30
N LYS A 79 15.74 -9.38 5.26
CA LYS A 79 16.78 -9.44 6.30
C LYS A 79 16.13 -9.64 7.67
N PRO A 80 15.92 -10.88 8.15
CA PRO A 80 15.17 -11.14 9.39
C PRO A 80 15.68 -10.38 10.62
N GLU A 81 16.98 -10.08 10.68
CA GLU A 81 17.63 -9.28 11.72
C GLU A 81 17.21 -7.80 11.71
N LEU A 82 16.62 -7.32 10.62
CA LEU A 82 16.08 -5.97 10.45
C LEU A 82 14.55 -5.91 10.56
N LYS A 83 13.88 -6.99 11.02
CA LYS A 83 12.43 -7.05 11.21
C LYS A 83 11.91 -5.77 11.87
N GLY A 84 10.89 -5.17 11.27
CA GLY A 84 10.27 -3.93 11.72
C GLY A 84 11.01 -2.65 11.33
N ARG A 85 12.08 -2.68 10.51
CA ARG A 85 12.67 -1.46 9.94
C ARG A 85 11.67 -0.69 9.07
N PHE A 86 10.81 -1.41 8.35
CA PHE A 86 9.71 -0.86 7.57
C PHE A 86 8.46 -0.77 8.42
N TYR A 87 8.53 0.05 9.47
CA TYR A 87 7.51 0.08 10.52
C TYR A 87 6.12 0.51 10.03
N TRP A 88 6.06 1.45 9.08
CA TRP A 88 4.83 1.83 8.39
C TRP A 88 4.15 0.63 7.72
N MET A 89 4.91 -0.28 7.12
CA MET A 89 4.37 -1.45 6.41
C MET A 89 3.60 -2.38 7.35
N GLY A 90 4.02 -2.50 8.61
CA GLY A 90 3.30 -3.28 9.61
C GLY A 90 1.92 -2.69 9.92
N LEU A 91 1.84 -1.37 10.07
CA LEU A 91 0.57 -0.66 10.23
C LEU A 91 -0.29 -0.72 8.96
N ALA A 92 0.32 -0.48 7.81
CA ALA A 92 -0.34 -0.45 6.51
C ALA A 92 -0.95 -1.82 6.15
N ALA A 93 -0.40 -2.93 6.64
CA ALA A 93 -1.02 -4.24 6.52
C ALA A 93 -2.43 -4.28 7.14
N PHE A 94 -2.60 -3.74 8.35
CA PHE A 94 -3.92 -3.61 8.98
C PHE A 94 -4.81 -2.61 8.25
N ALA A 95 -4.26 -1.48 7.79
CA ALA A 95 -5.02 -0.47 7.05
C ALA A 95 -5.57 -1.01 5.72
N SER A 96 -4.74 -1.68 4.92
CA SER A 96 -5.18 -2.32 3.67
C SER A 96 -6.16 -3.48 3.92
N LYS A 97 -6.03 -4.19 5.06
CA LYS A 97 -7.05 -5.14 5.50
C LYS A 97 -8.39 -4.46 5.80
N GLN A 98 -8.42 -3.28 6.39
CA GLN A 98 -9.67 -2.51 6.55
C GLN A 98 -10.26 -2.09 5.21
N VAL A 99 -9.42 -1.71 4.24
CA VAL A 99 -9.88 -1.43 2.87
C VAL A 99 -10.52 -2.68 2.25
N LYS A 100 -9.89 -3.85 2.39
CA LYS A 100 -10.47 -5.13 1.96
C LYS A 100 -11.86 -5.34 2.59
N CYS A 101 -11.99 -5.17 3.90
CA CYS A 101 -13.26 -5.31 4.61
C CYS A 101 -14.34 -4.35 4.07
N GLY A 102 -14.00 -3.09 3.79
CA GLY A 102 -14.92 -2.14 3.17
C GLY A 102 -15.31 -2.53 1.74
N LEU A 103 -14.38 -3.07 0.96
CA LEU A 103 -14.63 -3.53 -0.41
C LEU A 103 -15.50 -4.79 -0.46
N ASP A 104 -15.27 -5.74 0.44
CA ASP A 104 -16.02 -7.00 0.55
C ASP A 104 -17.45 -6.76 1.06
N PHE A 105 -17.67 -5.68 1.84
CA PHE A 105 -19.00 -5.27 2.26
C PHE A 105 -19.87 -4.81 1.08
N ILE A 106 -19.27 -4.26 0.02
CA ILE A 106 -20.00 -3.74 -1.14
C ILE A 106 -20.21 -4.89 -2.14
N PRO A 107 -21.47 -5.30 -2.42
CA PRO A 107 -21.72 -6.39 -3.35
C PRO A 107 -21.11 -6.15 -4.75
N ASN A 108 -20.66 -7.22 -5.39
CA ASN A 108 -20.28 -7.20 -6.81
C ASN A 108 -21.55 -7.34 -7.70
N ASP A 109 -21.48 -6.90 -8.95
CA ASP A 109 -22.52 -7.25 -9.93
C ASP A 109 -22.55 -8.78 -10.16
N PRO A 110 -23.74 -9.39 -10.35
CA PRO A 110 -25.06 -8.77 -10.46
C PRO A 110 -25.75 -8.48 -9.11
N TYR A 111 -25.20 -8.91 -7.98
CA TYR A 111 -25.83 -8.74 -6.66
C TYR A 111 -25.99 -7.27 -6.24
N LEU A 112 -25.10 -6.39 -6.69
CA LEU A 112 -25.24 -4.95 -6.46
C LEU A 112 -26.54 -4.39 -7.05
N ALA A 113 -27.01 -4.93 -8.18
CA ALA A 113 -28.27 -4.54 -8.80
C ALA A 113 -29.51 -4.95 -7.98
N LEU A 114 -29.36 -5.84 -6.99
CA LEU A 114 -30.41 -6.23 -6.06
C LEU A 114 -30.53 -5.26 -4.87
N THR A 115 -29.55 -4.37 -4.66
CA THR A 115 -29.65 -3.34 -3.62
C THR A 115 -30.57 -2.20 -4.07
N PRO A 116 -31.22 -1.46 -3.14
CA PRO A 116 -32.10 -0.35 -3.52
C PRO A 116 -31.41 0.65 -4.47
N PRO A 117 -32.05 1.08 -5.58
CA PRO A 117 -31.41 1.95 -6.58
C PRO A 117 -30.78 3.23 -6.03
N ILE A 118 -31.34 3.77 -4.94
CA ILE A 118 -30.83 4.98 -4.29
C ILE A 118 -29.47 4.78 -3.61
N VAL A 119 -29.13 3.56 -3.16
CA VAL A 119 -27.85 3.27 -2.51
C VAL A 119 -26.78 2.77 -3.49
N GLN A 120 -27.16 2.34 -4.69
CA GLN A 120 -26.22 1.80 -5.68
C GLN A 120 -25.13 2.81 -6.11
N PRO A 121 -25.44 4.08 -6.46
CA PRO A 121 -24.40 5.01 -6.90
C PRO A 121 -23.36 5.30 -5.82
N PRO A 122 -23.73 5.62 -4.55
CA PRO A 122 -22.75 5.79 -3.48
C PRO A 122 -21.88 4.55 -3.25
N LEU A 123 -22.46 3.34 -3.31
CA LEU A 123 -21.70 2.08 -3.19
C LEU A 123 -20.68 1.92 -4.33
N ARG A 124 -21.05 2.19 -5.58
CA ARG A 124 -20.13 2.14 -6.73
C ARG A 124 -19.01 3.17 -6.61
N ILE A 125 -19.34 4.40 -6.21
CA ILE A 125 -18.38 5.48 -5.99
C ILE A 125 -17.40 5.08 -4.89
N GLY A 126 -17.90 4.63 -3.74
CA GLY A 126 -17.09 4.20 -2.61
C GLY A 126 -16.15 3.05 -2.99
N LYS A 127 -16.67 2.03 -3.67
CA LYS A 127 -15.87 0.88 -4.13
C LYS A 127 -14.74 1.30 -5.08
N ASN A 128 -15.04 2.16 -6.04
CA ASN A 128 -14.03 2.66 -6.99
C ASN A 128 -12.99 3.54 -6.31
N ALA A 129 -13.39 4.43 -5.40
CA ALA A 129 -12.45 5.28 -4.67
C ALA A 129 -11.52 4.46 -3.76
N LEU A 130 -12.06 3.52 -2.99
CA LEU A 130 -11.28 2.61 -2.15
C LEU A 130 -10.32 1.76 -2.99
N GLY A 131 -10.80 1.20 -4.11
CA GLY A 131 -10.00 0.44 -5.05
C GLY A 131 -8.87 1.25 -5.69
N LYS A 132 -9.17 2.48 -6.14
CA LYS A 132 -8.22 3.41 -6.76
C LYS A 132 -7.16 3.88 -5.78
N GLY A 133 -7.59 4.32 -4.59
CA GLY A 133 -6.70 4.80 -3.52
C GLY A 133 -5.70 3.74 -3.08
N ASN A 134 -6.20 2.55 -2.72
CA ASN A 134 -5.33 1.46 -2.25
C ASN A 134 -4.37 0.97 -3.34
N PHE A 135 -4.84 0.90 -4.59
CA PHE A 135 -4.02 0.46 -5.73
C PHE A 135 -2.87 1.42 -6.02
N TRP A 136 -3.14 2.72 -6.20
CA TRP A 136 -2.11 3.70 -6.55
C TRP A 136 -1.19 4.04 -5.38
N LEU A 137 -1.69 3.99 -4.14
CA LEU A 137 -0.85 4.04 -2.95
C LEU A 137 0.18 2.90 -2.94
N PHE A 138 -0.25 1.68 -3.29
CA PHE A 138 0.65 0.55 -3.41
C PHE A 138 1.66 0.76 -4.54
N GLN A 139 1.25 1.22 -5.73
CA GLN A 139 2.19 1.50 -6.83
C GLN A 139 3.24 2.55 -6.44
N ASP A 140 2.95 3.44 -5.51
CA ASP A 140 3.90 4.41 -4.98
C ASP A 140 4.79 3.83 -3.86
N ILE A 141 4.23 3.54 -2.68
CA ILE A 141 4.98 3.29 -1.46
C ILE A 141 5.72 1.95 -1.48
N PHE A 142 5.12 0.91 -2.06
CA PHE A 142 5.77 -0.39 -2.19
C PHE A 142 7.09 -0.28 -2.94
N VAL A 143 7.11 0.47 -4.03
CA VAL A 143 8.29 0.56 -4.91
C VAL A 143 9.45 1.27 -4.21
N TRP A 144 9.18 2.31 -3.41
CA TRP A 144 10.21 2.94 -2.57
C TRP A 144 10.87 1.94 -1.62
N HIS A 145 10.06 1.15 -0.92
CA HIS A 145 10.54 0.18 0.07
C HIS A 145 11.24 -1.02 -0.58
N TRP A 146 10.70 -1.50 -1.69
CA TRP A 146 11.32 -2.57 -2.48
C TRP A 146 12.69 -2.16 -3.01
N PHE A 147 12.79 -0.95 -3.56
CA PHE A 147 14.07 -0.43 -4.05
C PHE A 147 15.06 -0.28 -2.90
N TYR A 148 14.69 0.36 -1.80
CA TYR A 148 15.58 0.51 -0.65
C TYR A 148 16.04 -0.85 -0.09
N SER A 149 15.16 -1.86 -0.09
CA SER A 149 15.51 -3.20 0.41
C SER A 149 16.57 -3.89 -0.46
N LYS A 150 16.50 -3.73 -1.79
CA LYS A 150 17.40 -4.40 -2.75
C LYS A 150 18.64 -3.59 -3.12
N TYR A 151 18.48 -2.29 -3.27
CA TYR A 151 19.47 -1.35 -3.81
C TYR A 151 19.70 -0.19 -2.84
N LYS A 152 19.89 -0.54 -1.56
CA LYS A 152 20.03 0.42 -0.46
C LYS A 152 21.12 1.47 -0.72
N ASP A 153 22.26 1.04 -1.25
CA ASP A 153 23.42 1.91 -1.45
C ASP A 153 23.19 2.93 -2.57
N GLN A 154 22.33 2.60 -3.55
CA GLN A 154 21.93 3.48 -4.65
C GLN A 154 20.70 4.33 -4.32
N PHE A 155 20.02 4.09 -3.19
CA PHE A 155 18.72 4.72 -2.93
C PHE A 155 18.79 6.25 -2.89
N ASP A 156 19.76 6.80 -2.17
CA ASP A 156 19.88 8.26 -2.00
C ASP A 156 20.20 8.97 -3.34
N GLU A 157 20.98 8.33 -4.20
CA GLU A 157 21.31 8.81 -5.56
C GLU A 157 20.11 8.66 -6.51
N CYS A 158 19.42 7.53 -6.49
CA CYS A 158 18.36 7.23 -7.43
C CYS A 158 16.99 7.79 -7.06
N ALA A 159 16.73 8.13 -5.80
CA ALA A 159 15.41 8.60 -5.36
C ALA A 159 14.93 9.87 -6.10
N PRO A 160 15.77 10.89 -6.35
CA PRO A 160 15.40 12.05 -7.16
C PRO A 160 15.03 11.73 -8.61
N GLU A 161 15.52 10.62 -9.17
CA GLU A 161 15.29 10.24 -10.57
C GLU A 161 14.00 9.44 -10.79
N ARG A 162 13.33 8.97 -9.72
CA ARG A 162 12.12 8.17 -9.88
C ARG A 162 11.02 8.99 -10.58
N ASN A 163 10.57 8.50 -11.72
CA ASN A 163 9.45 9.07 -12.46
C ASN A 163 8.75 7.99 -13.28
N ALA A 164 7.46 7.74 -13.03
CA ALA A 164 6.70 6.72 -13.75
C ALA A 164 6.60 6.97 -15.26
N ARG A 165 6.76 8.23 -15.71
CA ARG A 165 6.72 8.61 -17.13
C ARG A 165 8.07 8.53 -17.82
N SER A 166 9.18 8.42 -17.08
CA SER A 166 10.52 8.21 -17.67
C SER A 166 10.81 6.75 -17.98
N CYS A 167 9.97 5.81 -17.51
CA CYS A 167 10.06 4.41 -17.91
C CYS A 167 9.93 4.26 -19.44
N GLU A 168 10.65 3.29 -20.02
CA GLU A 168 10.66 3.02 -21.46
C GLU A 168 10.18 1.60 -21.79
N GLY A 169 9.85 1.37 -23.07
CA GLY A 169 9.52 0.04 -23.57
C GLY A 169 8.27 -0.58 -22.92
N GLN A 170 8.34 -1.89 -22.64
CA GLN A 170 7.18 -2.66 -22.17
C GLN A 170 6.66 -2.19 -20.81
N ILE A 171 7.54 -1.75 -19.90
CA ILE A 171 7.11 -1.30 -18.58
C ILE A 171 6.26 -0.03 -18.67
N LYS A 172 6.57 0.90 -19.57
CA LYS A 172 5.77 2.09 -19.82
C LYS A 172 4.36 1.72 -20.27
N THR A 173 4.26 0.84 -21.28
CA THR A 173 2.98 0.32 -21.77
C THR A 173 2.17 -0.33 -20.65
N ASN A 174 2.84 -1.09 -19.76
CA ASN A 174 2.16 -1.72 -18.63
C ASN A 174 1.60 -0.69 -17.65
N ILE A 175 2.41 0.31 -17.27
CA ILE A 175 2.01 1.42 -16.37
C ILE A 175 0.83 2.18 -16.97
N ASP A 176 0.93 2.55 -18.25
CA ASP A 176 -0.11 3.31 -18.95
C ASP A 176 -1.42 2.50 -19.08
N SER A 177 -1.34 1.16 -19.10
CA SER A 177 -2.53 0.29 -19.12
C SER A 177 -3.15 0.02 -17.73
N LEU A 178 -2.53 0.50 -16.64
CA LEU A 178 -3.07 0.32 -15.30
C LEU A 178 -4.39 1.11 -15.13
N PRO A 179 -5.33 0.60 -14.32
CA PRO A 179 -6.58 1.30 -14.09
C PRO A 179 -6.33 2.68 -13.50
N TRP A 180 -7.02 3.69 -14.04
CA TRP A 180 -6.90 5.10 -13.66
C TRP A 180 -5.53 5.74 -13.90
N ALA A 181 -4.63 5.16 -14.69
CA ALA A 181 -3.29 5.71 -14.92
C ALA A 181 -3.30 7.15 -15.46
N ASP A 182 -4.18 7.45 -16.43
CA ASP A 182 -4.30 8.77 -17.03
C ASP A 182 -4.63 9.86 -16.00
N ASP A 183 -5.56 9.55 -15.08
CA ASP A 183 -5.96 10.47 -14.02
C ASP A 183 -4.94 10.50 -12.87
N ALA A 184 -4.45 9.33 -12.44
CA ALA A 184 -3.70 9.20 -11.20
C ALA A 184 -2.27 9.69 -11.32
N LEU A 185 -1.56 9.36 -12.41
CA LEU A 185 -0.13 9.64 -12.50
C LEU A 185 0.16 11.14 -12.43
N SER A 186 -0.61 11.96 -13.15
CA SER A 186 -0.42 13.42 -13.13
C SER A 186 -0.74 14.01 -11.75
N ILE A 187 -1.83 13.59 -11.12
CA ILE A 187 -2.25 14.01 -9.78
C ILE A 187 -1.19 13.67 -8.72
N LEU A 188 -0.55 12.50 -8.86
CA LEU A 188 0.46 11.99 -7.94
C LEU A 188 1.87 12.46 -8.27
N GLY A 189 2.01 13.49 -9.11
CA GLY A 189 3.31 14.02 -9.50
C GLY A 189 4.21 12.97 -10.16
N ASN A 190 3.64 12.05 -10.93
CA ASN A 190 4.31 10.93 -11.59
C ASN A 190 5.17 10.05 -10.64
N LEU A 191 4.77 9.95 -9.36
CA LEU A 191 5.46 9.16 -8.34
C LEU A 191 6.89 9.63 -8.03
N HIS A 192 7.17 10.93 -8.19
CA HIS A 192 8.44 11.51 -7.78
C HIS A 192 8.61 11.50 -6.26
N VAL A 193 9.87 11.55 -5.83
CA VAL A 193 10.22 11.65 -4.41
C VAL A 193 9.64 12.91 -3.78
N THR A 194 9.20 12.79 -2.54
CA THR A 194 8.73 13.89 -1.69
C THR A 194 9.64 14.06 -0.48
N ASP A 195 9.53 15.19 0.22
CA ASP A 195 10.33 15.43 1.42
C ASP A 195 9.93 14.51 2.58
N GLU A 196 8.66 14.10 2.62
CA GLU A 196 8.13 13.12 3.55
C GLU A 196 8.73 11.73 3.31
N ILE A 197 8.88 11.31 2.04
CA ILE A 197 9.59 10.06 1.69
C ILE A 197 11.07 10.14 2.10
N LYS A 198 11.78 11.22 1.77
CA LYS A 198 13.19 11.40 2.20
C LYS A 198 13.32 11.30 3.72
N SER A 199 12.43 11.97 4.45
CA SER A 199 12.42 11.97 5.92
C SER A 199 12.15 10.56 6.48
N GLY A 200 11.18 9.85 5.90
CA GLY A 200 10.85 8.47 6.29
C GLY A 200 12.02 7.51 6.10
N PHE A 201 12.65 7.52 4.92
CA PHE A 201 13.78 6.64 4.64
C PHE A 201 15.06 7.01 5.40
N LYS A 202 15.27 8.30 5.70
CA LYS A 202 16.32 8.72 6.64
C LYS A 202 16.10 8.10 8.03
N ALA A 203 14.88 8.16 8.56
CA ALA A 203 14.56 7.57 9.86
C ALA A 203 14.67 6.02 9.84
N ILE A 204 14.31 5.36 8.72
CA ILE A 204 14.57 3.92 8.52
C ILE A 204 16.07 3.64 8.63
N LYS A 205 16.91 4.35 7.88
CA LYS A 205 18.38 4.19 7.87
C LYS A 205 18.97 4.38 9.27
N GLU A 206 18.52 5.39 10.01
CA GLU A 206 18.92 5.61 11.41
C GLU A 206 18.49 4.44 12.30
N SER A 207 17.25 3.96 12.18
CA SER A 207 16.73 2.83 12.98
C SER A 207 17.51 1.53 12.78
N GLU A 208 18.01 1.28 11.56
CA GLU A 208 18.79 0.08 11.23
C GLU A 208 20.13 0.05 11.98
N THR A 209 20.72 1.22 12.29
CA THR A 209 22.01 1.34 13.00
C THR A 209 21.89 1.33 14.52
N LEU A 210 20.69 1.56 15.05
CA LEU A 210 20.45 1.63 16.49
C LEU A 210 20.24 0.23 17.08
N PRO A 211 20.73 -0.04 18.30
CA PRO A 211 20.41 -1.28 19.01
C PRO A 211 18.92 -1.34 19.36
N ILE A 212 18.42 -2.55 19.61
CA ILE A 212 17.04 -2.76 20.07
C ILE A 212 16.83 -1.97 21.37
N GLY A 213 15.81 -1.13 21.39
CA GLY A 213 15.50 -0.26 22.53
C GLY A 213 14.65 0.94 22.13
N GLU A 214 14.44 1.85 23.07
CA GLU A 214 13.57 3.01 22.90
C GLU A 214 14.02 3.93 21.75
N ALA A 215 15.33 4.16 21.61
CA ALA A 215 15.86 5.01 20.53
C ALA A 215 15.53 4.46 19.14
N ARG A 216 15.69 3.15 18.92
CA ARG A 216 15.30 2.49 17.67
C ARG A 216 13.80 2.59 17.44
N ARG A 217 13.00 2.31 18.48
CA ARG A 217 11.53 2.42 18.43
C ARG A 217 11.05 3.82 18.08
N ARG A 218 11.71 4.86 18.60
CA ARG A 218 11.42 6.26 18.25
C ARG A 218 11.65 6.51 16.76
N LYS A 219 12.77 6.04 16.20
CA LYS A 219 13.07 6.18 14.77
C LYS A 219 12.15 5.37 13.87
N GLN A 220 11.70 4.20 14.31
CA GLN A 220 10.64 3.43 13.64
C GLN A 220 9.31 4.19 13.64
N PHE A 221 8.97 4.88 14.74
CA PHE A 221 7.77 5.68 14.81
C PHE A 221 7.88 6.96 13.94
N ASP A 222 9.03 7.64 13.98
CA ASP A 222 9.32 8.80 13.13
C ASP A 222 9.18 8.44 11.64
N SER A 223 9.73 7.29 11.23
CA SER A 223 9.60 6.82 9.85
C SER A 223 8.16 6.52 9.48
N LEU A 224 7.40 5.88 10.38
CA LEU A 224 5.98 5.62 10.18
C LEU A 224 5.19 6.90 9.97
N MET A 225 5.37 7.90 10.83
CA MET A 225 4.63 9.15 10.73
C MET A 225 4.98 9.94 9.47
N ALA A 226 6.24 9.96 9.06
CA ALA A 226 6.65 10.61 7.81
C ALA A 226 6.02 9.94 6.58
N ILE A 227 6.04 8.60 6.51
CA ILE A 227 5.45 7.86 5.38
C ILE A 227 3.91 7.97 5.40
N ALA A 228 3.28 7.99 6.58
CA ALA A 228 1.85 8.23 6.72
C ALA A 228 1.47 9.64 6.26
N ASP A 229 2.29 10.67 6.52
CA ASP A 229 2.04 12.03 6.03
C ASP A 229 2.08 12.09 4.50
N HIS A 230 3.06 11.42 3.87
CA HIS A 230 3.12 11.24 2.42
C HIS A 230 1.87 10.55 1.86
N GLU A 231 1.52 9.38 2.42
CA GLU A 231 0.32 8.62 2.06
C GLU A 231 -0.92 9.52 2.11
N GLN A 232 -1.13 10.22 3.22
CA GLN A 232 -2.38 10.89 3.49
C GLN A 232 -2.52 12.21 2.73
N ARG A 233 -1.44 12.98 2.60
CA ARG A 233 -1.46 14.33 1.99
C ARG A 233 -1.05 14.35 0.52
N LYS A 234 -0.08 13.53 0.10
CA LYS A 234 0.44 13.53 -1.27
C LYS A 234 -0.26 12.53 -2.16
N ILE A 235 -0.74 11.42 -1.59
CA ILE A 235 -1.41 10.36 -2.36
C ILE A 235 -2.93 10.43 -2.20
N LEU A 236 -3.46 10.12 -1.01
CA LEU A 236 -4.89 9.91 -0.83
C LEU A 236 -5.71 11.20 -0.89
N GLN A 237 -5.22 12.30 -0.32
CA GLN A 237 -5.94 13.58 -0.36
C GLN A 237 -6.28 14.03 -1.79
N PRO A 238 -5.30 14.18 -2.71
CA PRO A 238 -5.60 14.64 -4.06
C PRO A 238 -6.24 13.56 -4.93
N LEU A 239 -5.98 12.26 -4.67
CA LEU A 239 -6.47 11.19 -5.52
C LEU A 239 -7.93 10.80 -5.26
N ILE A 240 -8.35 10.78 -3.98
CA ILE A 240 -9.68 10.32 -3.60
C ILE A 240 -10.42 11.33 -2.71
N TYR A 241 -9.81 11.95 -1.71
CA TYR A 241 -10.58 12.76 -0.75
C TYR A 241 -10.99 14.16 -1.26
N LYS A 242 -10.35 14.68 -2.32
CA LYS A 242 -10.82 15.90 -3.00
C LYS A 242 -12.01 15.65 -3.95
N ASP A 243 -12.29 14.40 -4.30
CA ASP A 243 -13.39 14.04 -5.19
C ASP A 243 -14.76 14.30 -4.54
N VAL A 244 -15.55 15.21 -5.12
CA VAL A 244 -16.83 15.66 -4.55
C VAL A 244 -17.84 14.52 -4.39
N PRO A 245 -18.08 13.66 -5.41
CA PRO A 245 -18.90 12.47 -5.26
C PRO A 245 -18.46 11.55 -4.12
N PHE A 246 -17.16 11.25 -4.00
CA PHE A 246 -16.67 10.40 -2.92
C PHE A 246 -16.86 11.02 -1.53
N ARG A 247 -16.62 12.33 -1.39
CA ARG A 247 -16.89 13.05 -0.13
C ARG A 247 -18.37 12.96 0.27
N ALA A 248 -19.29 13.08 -0.68
CA ALA A 248 -20.71 12.92 -0.42
C ALA A 248 -21.05 11.50 0.05
N THR A 249 -20.45 10.47 -0.56
CA THR A 249 -20.57 9.08 -0.10
C THR A 249 -20.08 8.90 1.34
N LEU A 250 -18.92 9.47 1.71
CA LEU A 250 -18.39 9.38 3.07
C LEU A 250 -19.31 10.05 4.10
N LYS A 251 -19.87 11.23 3.78
CA LYS A 251 -20.86 11.90 4.63
C LYS A 251 -22.10 11.06 4.83
N MET A 252 -22.60 10.47 3.75
CA MET A 252 -23.75 9.58 3.81
C MET A 252 -23.45 8.38 4.71
N GLN A 253 -22.31 7.71 4.51
CA GLN A 253 -21.90 6.57 5.33
C GLN A 253 -21.80 6.95 6.81
N ALA A 254 -21.15 8.07 7.15
CA ALA A 254 -21.04 8.56 8.52
C ALA A 254 -22.42 8.76 9.18
N GLY A 255 -23.42 9.25 8.44
CA GLY A 255 -24.80 9.39 8.92
C GLY A 255 -25.56 8.07 9.14
N PHE A 256 -25.04 6.95 8.63
CA PHE A 256 -25.63 5.61 8.76
C PHE A 256 -24.78 4.64 9.60
N GLU A 257 -23.68 5.08 10.22
CA GLU A 257 -22.81 4.24 11.07
C GLU A 257 -23.54 3.61 12.28
N TRP A 258 -24.70 4.15 12.67
CA TRP A 258 -25.55 3.60 13.72
C TRP A 258 -26.31 2.33 13.31
N ALA A 259 -26.47 2.10 11.99
CA ALA A 259 -27.23 0.98 11.48
C ALA A 259 -26.42 -0.32 11.54
N PRO A 260 -27.06 -1.46 11.85
CA PRO A 260 -26.37 -2.73 11.94
C PRO A 260 -25.73 -3.10 10.60
N PHE A 261 -24.53 -3.70 10.68
CA PHE A 261 -23.73 -4.13 9.54
C PHE A 261 -23.10 -3.02 8.68
N VAL A 262 -23.38 -1.74 8.93
CA VAL A 262 -22.67 -0.65 8.23
C VAL A 262 -21.24 -0.55 8.77
N PRO A 263 -20.21 -0.55 7.89
CA PRO A 263 -18.82 -0.36 8.33
C PRO A 263 -18.64 1.01 8.98
N VAL A 264 -18.13 1.01 10.21
CA VAL A 264 -17.72 2.22 10.92
C VAL A 264 -16.28 2.61 10.55
N ARG A 265 -15.94 3.88 10.74
CA ARG A 265 -14.58 4.39 10.58
C ARG A 265 -13.63 3.87 11.66
N VAL A 266 -13.15 2.64 11.47
CA VAL A 266 -12.31 1.92 12.45
C VAL A 266 -11.05 1.33 11.83
N ALA A 267 -9.96 1.40 12.57
CA ALA A 267 -8.76 0.60 12.36
C ALA A 267 -8.69 -0.49 13.44
N ALA A 268 -8.88 -1.75 13.05
CA ALA A 268 -8.74 -2.91 13.94
C ALA A 268 -7.39 -3.61 13.72
N PHE A 269 -6.62 -3.80 14.80
CA PHE A 269 -5.32 -4.46 14.82
C PHE A 269 -5.43 -5.99 14.90
N SER A 270 -6.27 -6.56 14.05
CA SER A 270 -6.60 -7.99 13.97
C SER A 270 -6.79 -8.39 12.51
N THR A 271 -6.76 -9.68 12.21
CA THR A 271 -7.21 -10.21 10.91
C THR A 271 -8.72 -10.04 10.65
N ALA A 272 -9.53 -9.86 11.69
CA ALA A 272 -10.96 -9.58 11.57
C ALA A 272 -11.23 -8.12 11.16
N CYS A 273 -12.37 -7.86 10.53
CA CYS A 273 -12.75 -6.51 10.08
C CYS A 273 -13.03 -5.54 11.24
N ASP A 274 -13.47 -6.08 12.37
CA ASP A 274 -13.63 -5.34 13.61
C ASP A 274 -13.42 -6.26 14.81
N VAL A 275 -13.13 -5.66 15.96
CA VAL A 275 -12.90 -6.34 17.24
C VAL A 275 -13.69 -5.66 18.35
N LYS A 276 -14.00 -6.41 19.41
CA LYS A 276 -14.77 -5.88 20.55
C LYS A 276 -13.85 -5.22 21.58
N GLU A 277 -12.62 -5.71 21.65
CA GLU A 277 -11.56 -5.27 22.55
C GLU A 277 -11.15 -3.84 22.19
N PRO A 278 -11.47 -2.82 23.03
CA PRO A 278 -11.21 -1.43 22.72
C PRO A 278 -9.71 -1.13 22.52
N GLU A 279 -8.82 -1.89 23.16
CA GLU A 279 -7.37 -1.75 23.03
C GLU A 279 -6.83 -2.21 21.66
N HIS A 280 -7.57 -3.04 20.92
CA HIS A 280 -7.18 -3.55 19.61
C HIS A 280 -7.84 -2.81 18.45
N ARG A 281 -8.48 -1.67 18.72
CA ARG A 281 -9.09 -0.83 17.69
C ARG A 281 -8.96 0.65 17.99
N VAL A 282 -8.98 1.46 16.94
CA VAL A 282 -9.19 2.91 17.05
C VAL A 282 -10.33 3.27 16.12
N GLN A 283 -11.36 3.93 16.64
CA GLN A 283 -12.52 4.39 15.88
C GLN A 283 -12.54 5.92 15.87
N MET A 284 -12.87 6.50 14.71
CA MET A 284 -13.12 7.93 14.58
C MET A 284 -14.50 8.26 15.15
N SER A 285 -14.54 8.93 16.30
CA SER A 285 -15.79 9.37 16.94
C SER A 285 -16.26 10.73 16.44
N GLU A 286 -15.33 11.61 16.09
CA GLU A 286 -15.58 12.99 15.67
C GLU A 286 -14.74 13.37 14.44
N GLY A 287 -15.23 14.36 13.69
CA GLY A 287 -14.58 14.87 12.49
C GLY A 287 -14.92 14.10 11.22
N ASP A 288 -14.33 14.54 10.11
CA ASP A 288 -14.60 14.02 8.78
C ASP A 288 -13.37 13.36 8.14
N LEU A 289 -13.52 12.14 7.59
CA LEU A 289 -12.40 11.45 6.92
C LEU A 289 -11.86 12.22 5.71
N TYR A 290 -12.69 12.99 5.02
CA TYR A 290 -12.24 13.76 3.87
C TYR A 290 -11.54 15.07 4.25
N ASP A 291 -11.73 15.54 5.49
CA ASP A 291 -10.99 16.67 6.02
C ASP A 291 -9.58 16.21 6.40
N GLU A 292 -8.58 16.93 5.88
CA GLU A 292 -7.18 16.54 6.04
C GLU A 292 -6.73 16.61 7.50
N ASN A 293 -7.16 17.62 8.25
CA ASN A 293 -6.74 17.81 9.63
C ASN A 293 -7.37 16.78 10.56
N ASP A 294 -8.67 16.55 10.42
CA ASP A 294 -9.37 15.55 11.22
C ASP A 294 -8.87 14.13 10.91
N ARG A 295 -8.64 13.82 9.62
CA ARG A 295 -8.05 12.55 9.25
C ARG A 295 -6.64 12.38 9.82
N MET A 296 -5.78 13.41 9.77
CA MET A 296 -4.43 13.29 10.33
C MET A 296 -4.42 13.13 11.86
N LYS A 297 -5.39 13.70 12.60
CA LYS A 297 -5.59 13.38 14.03
C LYS A 297 -5.92 11.89 14.21
N PHE A 298 -6.87 11.38 13.43
CA PHE A 298 -7.26 9.97 13.50
C PHE A 298 -6.11 9.02 13.15
N ILE A 299 -5.36 9.31 12.08
CA ILE A 299 -4.18 8.54 11.67
C ILE A 299 -3.09 8.57 12.76
N SER A 300 -2.90 9.71 13.42
CA SER A 300 -1.95 9.82 14.54
C SER A 300 -2.38 8.94 15.73
N SER A 301 -3.68 8.91 16.07
CA SER A 301 -4.20 8.03 17.12
C SER A 301 -4.02 6.54 16.77
N ILE A 302 -4.27 6.17 15.51
CA ILE A 302 -4.02 4.82 14.99
C ILE A 302 -2.54 4.45 15.13
N ALA A 303 -1.64 5.33 14.69
CA ALA A 303 -0.20 5.10 14.77
C ALA A 303 0.28 4.95 16.21
N GLN A 304 -0.21 5.77 17.14
CA GLN A 304 0.12 5.70 18.56
C GLN A 304 -0.37 4.38 19.18
N GLN A 305 -1.60 3.96 18.90
CA GLN A 305 -2.14 2.69 19.40
C GLN A 305 -1.36 1.50 18.84
N TYR A 306 -1.05 1.51 17.53
CA TYR A 306 -0.17 0.51 16.92
C TYR A 306 1.18 0.48 17.62
N HIS A 307 1.82 1.64 17.82
CA HIS A 307 3.12 1.73 18.47
C HIS A 307 3.11 1.19 19.90
N TYR A 308 2.05 1.49 20.66
CA TYR A 308 1.83 0.94 21.98
C TYR A 308 1.69 -0.59 21.94
N LEU A 309 0.82 -1.14 21.09
CA LEU A 309 0.59 -2.58 20.98
C LEU A 309 1.83 -3.35 20.53
N MET A 310 2.63 -2.79 19.62
CA MET A 310 3.91 -3.39 19.21
C MET A 310 4.93 -3.47 20.35
N GLY A 311 4.79 -2.66 21.40
CA GLY A 311 5.62 -2.75 22.61
C GLY A 311 5.01 -3.60 23.73
N ALA A 312 3.69 -3.51 23.93
CA ALA A 312 2.99 -4.16 25.03
C ALA A 312 2.49 -5.58 24.69
N GLN A 313 2.20 -5.84 23.41
CA GLN A 313 1.58 -7.07 22.91
C GLN A 313 2.23 -7.53 21.59
N GLU A 314 3.57 -7.44 21.48
CA GLU A 314 4.32 -7.75 20.25
C GLU A 314 3.93 -9.12 19.65
N SER A 315 3.90 -10.18 20.45
CA SER A 315 3.55 -11.53 19.96
C SER A 315 2.15 -11.63 19.37
N TYR A 316 1.19 -10.87 19.90
CA TYR A 316 -0.16 -10.79 19.32
C TYR A 316 -0.09 -10.09 17.96
N MET A 317 0.50 -8.90 17.92
CA MET A 317 0.58 -8.09 16.70
C MET A 317 1.30 -8.82 15.57
N GLU A 318 2.43 -9.45 15.87
CA GLU A 318 3.20 -10.19 14.87
C GLU A 318 2.50 -11.44 14.38
N ARG A 319 1.69 -12.10 15.22
CA ARG A 319 0.86 -13.22 14.78
C ARG A 319 -0.21 -12.74 13.81
N GLU A 320 -0.89 -11.63 14.08
CA GLU A 320 -1.89 -11.07 13.17
C GLU A 320 -1.24 -10.63 11.83
N ILE A 321 -0.10 -9.93 11.88
CA ILE A 321 0.65 -9.54 10.67
C ILE A 321 1.09 -10.78 9.88
N ARG A 322 1.56 -11.84 10.56
CA ARG A 322 1.94 -13.11 9.92
C ARG A 322 0.76 -13.81 9.26
N THR A 323 -0.42 -13.77 9.87
CA THR A 323 -1.63 -14.30 9.24
C THR A 323 -1.97 -13.50 7.98
N ILE A 324 -1.91 -12.16 8.04
CA ILE A 324 -2.14 -11.29 6.87
C ILE A 324 -1.14 -11.58 5.74
N SER A 325 0.14 -11.87 6.06
CA SER A 325 1.16 -12.14 5.03
C SER A 325 0.84 -13.38 4.16
N THR A 326 -0.02 -14.28 4.64
CA THR A 326 -0.46 -15.45 3.87
C THR A 326 -1.45 -15.12 2.74
N TRP A 327 -2.00 -13.91 2.69
CA TRP A 327 -3.04 -13.52 1.72
C TRP A 327 -2.49 -13.15 0.33
N ALA A 328 -1.19 -13.34 0.10
CA ALA A 328 -0.49 -12.96 -1.13
C ALA A 328 -1.05 -13.60 -2.42
N ASN A 329 -1.86 -14.66 -2.30
CA ASN A 329 -2.47 -15.38 -3.41
C ASN A 329 -4.00 -15.20 -3.52
N ALA A 330 -4.62 -14.28 -2.77
CA ALA A 330 -6.05 -13.99 -2.89
C ALA A 330 -6.47 -13.71 -4.34
N GLN A 331 -7.68 -14.11 -4.75
CA GLN A 331 -8.14 -14.02 -6.15
C GLN A 331 -9.51 -13.40 -6.29
#